data_AF-A0A1I4AEJ3-F1
#
_entry.id   AF-A0A1I4AEJ3-F1
#
_cell.length_a   1.000
_cell.length_b   1.000
_cell.length_c   1.000
_cell.angle_alpha   90.00
_cell.angle_beta   90.00
_cell.angle_gamma   90.00
#
_symmetry.space_group_name_H-M   'P 1'
#
loop_
_entity.id
_entity.type
_entity.pdbx_description
1 polymer ?
#
loop_
_entity_poly.entity_id
_entity_poly.type
_entity_poly.pdbx_seq_one_letter_code
_entity_poly.pdbx_strand_id
1 'polypeptide(L)'
;MASIRIRNGKYQFIVKNKKLLPKPLHFTFDDKADGEAYVADLEACLAKGIVPKQFLVSKESVKLHELIDNYVKAVHVTYDNRLLLDIHKKRLANIELEKITYKWTESWVKDMKQTYKLAPSTIKKHVGSLARCLDWGIRHEYIQNNPLRLLQRGYATYTDDDIKKAGIKRIDIERDRRLEQGEEDKITSVISGQYQPVNKRKKLVITHSEAYLTFFYLAIESAMRMREMYTLEFGQIDFAKRTIFLDKTKNGDKRQVPISGPLQTILKEYFFNKPESKYVFPWFDGKYTKEALKKTTANISKQWDRIFKYAECENLCFHDLRHEATSRIYERTNLTDLEVAKITGHKNLKTLQRYANLRGSNLAERLW
;
A
#
# COMPACT_ATOMS: atom_id res chain seq x y z
N MET A 1 -5.42 -26.13 -47.80
CA MET A 1 -6.52 -25.72 -48.70
C MET A 1 -7.81 -25.81 -47.93
N ALA A 2 -8.39 -24.64 -47.68
CA ALA A 2 -9.65 -24.48 -46.99
C ALA A 2 -10.82 -24.96 -47.87
N SER A 3 -11.84 -25.53 -47.26
CA SER A 3 -13.08 -25.88 -47.97
C SER A 3 -14.12 -24.78 -47.81
N ILE A 4 -14.80 -24.42 -48.89
CA ILE A 4 -15.85 -23.39 -48.90
C ILE A 4 -17.21 -24.09 -49.01
N ARG A 5 -18.21 -23.62 -48.26
CA ARG A 5 -19.62 -24.03 -48.41
C ARG A 5 -20.55 -22.86 -48.18
N ILE A 6 -21.71 -22.87 -48.83
CA ILE A 6 -22.76 -21.87 -48.62
C ILE A 6 -23.73 -22.39 -47.57
N ARG A 7 -24.02 -21.57 -46.55
CA ARG A 7 -25.00 -21.90 -45.49
C ARG A 7 -25.81 -20.66 -45.15
N ASN A 8 -27.14 -20.73 -45.26
CA ASN A 8 -28.07 -19.63 -44.98
C ASN A 8 -27.71 -18.33 -45.74
N GLY A 9 -27.32 -18.44 -47.01
CA GLY A 9 -26.95 -17.28 -47.84
C GLY A 9 -25.58 -16.66 -47.54
N LYS A 10 -24.80 -17.22 -46.61
CA LYS A 10 -23.44 -16.77 -46.27
C LYS A 10 -22.37 -17.76 -46.71
N TYR A 11 -21.17 -17.27 -46.97
CA TYR A 11 -20.00 -18.08 -47.35
C TYR A 11 -19.26 -18.55 -46.10
N GLN A 12 -19.25 -19.86 -45.88
CA GLN A 12 -18.54 -20.47 -44.76
C GLN A 12 -17.24 -21.15 -45.24
N PHE A 13 -16.12 -20.73 -44.67
CA PHE A 13 -14.79 -21.29 -44.93
C PHE A 13 -14.37 -22.18 -43.76
N ILE A 14 -13.75 -23.31 -44.07
CA ILE A 14 -13.24 -24.27 -43.09
C ILE A 14 -11.76 -24.50 -43.35
N VAL A 15 -10.91 -24.00 -42.47
CA VAL A 15 -9.45 -24.15 -42.55
C VAL A 15 -9.01 -25.32 -41.69
N LYS A 16 -8.33 -26.30 -42.29
CA LYS A 16 -7.84 -27.51 -41.62
C LYS A 16 -6.32 -27.59 -41.75
N ASN A 17 -5.62 -27.66 -40.63
CA ASN A 17 -4.19 -27.96 -40.61
C ASN A 17 -3.87 -28.87 -39.42
N LYS A 18 -3.87 -30.19 -39.64
CA LYS A 18 -3.71 -31.21 -38.58
C LYS A 18 -2.38 -31.12 -37.81
N LYS A 19 -1.36 -30.46 -38.38
CA LYS A 19 -0.04 -30.30 -37.73
C LYS A 19 0.00 -29.11 -36.77
N LEU A 20 -0.72 -28.04 -37.07
CA LEU A 20 -0.62 -26.75 -36.36
C LEU A 20 -1.90 -26.34 -35.62
N LEU A 21 -3.07 -26.89 -36.00
CA LEU A 21 -4.36 -26.55 -35.42
C LEU A 21 -4.99 -27.78 -34.73
N PRO A 22 -5.39 -27.68 -33.45
CA PRO A 22 -6.01 -28.79 -32.73
C PRO A 22 -7.45 -29.09 -33.19
N LYS A 23 -8.14 -28.10 -33.77
CA LYS A 23 -9.48 -28.24 -34.37
C LYS A 23 -9.56 -27.41 -35.66
N PRO A 24 -10.44 -27.79 -36.62
CA PRO A 24 -10.73 -26.96 -37.78
C PRO A 24 -11.23 -25.57 -37.39
N LEU A 25 -10.75 -24.53 -38.06
CA LEU A 25 -11.26 -23.17 -37.89
C LEU A 25 -12.40 -22.93 -38.87
N HIS A 26 -13.45 -22.26 -38.40
CA HIS A 26 -14.64 -21.96 -39.17
C HIS A 26 -14.86 -20.45 -39.23
N PHE A 27 -14.97 -19.91 -40.43
CA PHE A 27 -15.23 -18.49 -40.67
C PHE A 27 -16.45 -18.33 -41.56
N THR A 28 -17.26 -17.31 -41.34
CA THR A 28 -18.46 -17.03 -42.12
C THR A 28 -18.43 -15.58 -42.56
N PHE A 29 -18.60 -15.34 -43.87
CA PHE A 29 -18.57 -14.02 -44.49
C PHE A 29 -19.83 -13.79 -45.33
N ASP A 30 -20.25 -12.53 -45.44
CA ASP A 30 -21.36 -12.13 -46.30
C ASP A 30 -20.90 -12.05 -47.77
N ASP A 31 -19.68 -11.56 -48.00
CA ASP A 31 -19.02 -11.54 -49.31
C ASP A 31 -17.99 -12.67 -49.47
N LYS A 32 -17.89 -13.23 -50.67
CA LYS A 32 -16.99 -14.34 -50.98
C LYS A 32 -15.53 -13.89 -51.09
N ALA A 33 -15.27 -12.74 -51.71
CA ALA A 33 -13.92 -12.27 -51.96
C ALA A 33 -13.21 -11.88 -50.66
N ASP A 34 -13.94 -11.25 -49.72
CA ASP A 34 -13.44 -10.96 -48.38
C ASP A 34 -13.02 -12.24 -47.62
N GLY A 35 -13.85 -13.28 -47.71
CA GLY A 35 -13.56 -14.57 -47.08
C GLY A 35 -12.36 -15.29 -47.72
N GLU A 36 -12.22 -15.22 -49.04
CA GLU A 36 -11.06 -15.78 -49.76
C GLU A 36 -9.77 -15.05 -49.40
N ALA A 37 -9.77 -13.71 -49.34
CA ALA A 37 -8.62 -12.91 -48.95
C ALA A 37 -8.17 -13.21 -47.51
N TYR A 38 -9.11 -13.23 -46.56
CA TYR A 38 -8.81 -13.55 -45.16
C TYR A 38 -8.23 -14.95 -44.98
N VAL A 39 -8.81 -15.94 -45.67
CA VAL A 39 -8.36 -17.33 -45.59
C VAL A 39 -7.01 -17.51 -46.26
N ALA A 40 -6.74 -16.81 -47.36
CA ALA A 40 -5.43 -16.83 -48.02
C ALA A 40 -4.32 -16.32 -47.08
N ASP A 41 -4.55 -15.21 -46.39
CA ASP A 41 -3.59 -14.68 -45.39
C ASP A 41 -3.36 -15.67 -44.24
N LEU A 42 -4.43 -16.29 -43.75
CA LEU A 42 -4.34 -17.29 -42.69
C LEU A 42 -3.60 -18.56 -43.15
N GLU A 43 -3.89 -19.08 -44.34
CA GLU A 43 -3.19 -20.24 -44.90
C GLU A 43 -1.71 -19.92 -45.17
N ALA A 44 -1.37 -18.70 -45.60
CA ALA A 44 0.00 -18.25 -45.77
C ALA A 44 0.77 -18.19 -44.44
N CYS A 45 0.11 -17.75 -43.36
CA CYS A 45 0.70 -17.79 -42.01
C CYS A 45 0.95 -19.24 -41.58
N LEU A 46 -0.04 -20.12 -41.75
CA LEU A 46 0.07 -21.53 -41.39
C LEU A 46 1.13 -22.27 -42.22
N ALA A 47 1.30 -21.93 -43.50
CA ALA A 47 2.34 -22.51 -44.36
C ALA A 47 3.76 -22.16 -43.87
N LYS A 48 3.93 -20.98 -43.26
CA LYS A 48 5.18 -20.54 -42.60
C LYS A 48 5.36 -21.12 -41.19
N GLY A 49 4.45 -21.98 -40.72
CA GLY A 49 4.47 -22.51 -39.36
C GLY A 49 3.96 -21.53 -38.30
N ILE A 50 3.39 -20.39 -38.69
CA ILE A 50 2.92 -19.34 -37.79
C ILE A 50 1.42 -19.52 -37.57
N VAL A 51 1.01 -19.82 -36.33
CA VAL A 51 -0.41 -19.81 -35.93
C VAL A 51 -0.71 -18.45 -35.29
N PRO A 52 -1.63 -17.64 -35.85
CA PRO A 52 -2.04 -16.39 -35.21
C PRO A 52 -2.52 -16.67 -33.78
N LYS A 53 -2.07 -15.85 -32.81
CA LYS A 53 -2.27 -16.10 -31.38
C LYS A 53 -3.73 -16.32 -30.98
N GLN A 54 -4.67 -15.68 -31.68
CA GLN A 54 -6.11 -15.84 -31.48
C GLN A 54 -6.65 -17.25 -31.76
N PHE A 55 -5.88 -18.11 -32.45
CA PHE A 55 -6.24 -19.48 -32.80
C PHE A 55 -5.39 -20.53 -32.06
N LEU A 56 -4.43 -20.10 -31.25
CA LEU A 56 -3.78 -20.98 -30.29
C LEU A 56 -4.83 -21.31 -29.22
N VAL A 57 -5.32 -22.55 -29.25
CA VAL A 57 -6.20 -23.06 -28.18
C VAL A 57 -5.40 -23.02 -26.89
N SER A 58 -5.88 -22.24 -25.92
CA SER A 58 -5.45 -22.35 -24.54
C SER A 58 -5.59 -23.81 -24.13
N LYS A 59 -4.47 -24.42 -23.70
CA LYS A 59 -4.54 -25.63 -22.87
C LYS A 59 -5.60 -25.40 -21.79
N GLU A 60 -6.43 -26.41 -21.53
CA GLU A 60 -7.39 -26.58 -20.43
C GLU A 60 -7.77 -25.30 -19.66
N SER A 61 -9.05 -24.91 -19.63
CA SER A 61 -9.57 -23.75 -18.89
C SER A 61 -8.89 -23.56 -17.53
N VAL A 62 -7.87 -22.68 -17.50
CA VAL A 62 -7.04 -22.45 -16.31
C VAL A 62 -7.84 -21.57 -15.36
N LYS A 63 -7.85 -21.94 -14.09
CA LYS A 63 -8.51 -21.14 -13.06
C LYS A 63 -7.57 -20.07 -12.51
N LEU A 64 -8.15 -18.96 -12.07
CA LEU A 64 -7.39 -17.84 -11.52
C LEU A 64 -6.55 -18.25 -10.30
N HIS A 65 -7.06 -19.13 -9.43
CA HIS A 65 -6.29 -19.58 -8.26
C HIS A 65 -5.00 -20.32 -8.65
N GLU A 66 -5.02 -21.08 -9.75
CA GLU A 66 -3.87 -21.85 -10.25
C GLU A 66 -2.81 -20.90 -10.81
N LEU A 67 -3.24 -19.88 -11.55
CA LEU A 67 -2.35 -18.81 -12.01
C LEU A 67 -1.69 -18.09 -10.85
N ILE A 68 -2.46 -17.73 -9.81
CA ILE A 68 -1.93 -17.07 -8.61
C ILE A 68 -0.90 -17.95 -7.92
N ASP A 69 -1.18 -19.24 -7.75
CA ASP A 69 -0.25 -20.18 -7.11
C ASP A 69 1.06 -20.31 -7.90
N ASN A 70 0.96 -20.44 -9.22
CA ASN A 70 2.13 -20.52 -10.09
C ASN A 70 2.94 -19.22 -10.07
N TYR A 71 2.27 -18.06 -10.12
CA TYR A 71 2.92 -16.75 -10.04
C TYR A 71 3.67 -16.55 -8.72
N VAL A 72 3.04 -16.87 -7.58
CA VAL A 72 3.65 -16.71 -6.26
C VAL A 72 4.81 -17.69 -6.05
N LYS A 73 4.78 -18.88 -6.67
CA LYS A 73 5.91 -19.82 -6.67
C LYS A 73 7.07 -19.35 -7.55
N ALA A 74 6.77 -18.79 -8.72
CA ALA A 74 7.77 -18.45 -9.73
C ALA A 74 8.42 -17.07 -9.52
N VAL A 75 7.76 -16.15 -8.83
CA VAL A 75 8.19 -14.74 -8.72
C VAL A 75 8.24 -14.31 -7.26
N HIS A 76 9.25 -13.53 -6.90
CA HIS A 76 9.26 -12.85 -5.61
C HIS A 76 8.10 -11.84 -5.53
N VAL A 77 7.11 -12.15 -4.69
CA VAL A 77 5.98 -11.28 -4.39
C VAL A 77 6.14 -10.65 -3.01
N THR A 78 6.05 -9.32 -2.94
CA THR A 78 6.09 -8.63 -1.64
C THR A 78 4.95 -9.10 -0.76
N TYR A 79 5.17 -9.11 0.56
CA TYR A 79 4.18 -9.63 1.51
C TYR A 79 2.81 -8.97 1.41
N ASP A 80 2.75 -7.64 1.27
CA ASP A 80 1.47 -6.94 1.15
C ASP A 80 0.71 -7.36 -0.12
N ASN A 81 1.43 -7.59 -1.22
CA ASN A 81 0.83 -8.11 -2.45
C ASN A 81 0.38 -9.56 -2.30
N ARG A 82 1.16 -10.39 -1.59
CA ARG A 82 0.79 -11.78 -1.32
C ARG A 82 -0.50 -11.87 -0.52
N LEU A 83 -0.67 -11.04 0.52
CA LEU A 83 -1.94 -10.98 1.26
C LEU A 83 -3.13 -10.61 0.38
N LEU A 84 -2.97 -9.68 -0.56
CA LEU A 84 -4.02 -9.31 -1.51
C LEU A 84 -4.33 -10.47 -2.46
N LEU A 85 -3.31 -11.14 -2.99
CA LEU A 85 -3.47 -12.31 -3.84
C LEU A 85 -4.13 -13.47 -3.11
N ASP A 86 -3.83 -13.70 -1.83
CA ASP A 86 -4.49 -14.73 -1.01
C ASP A 86 -5.98 -14.40 -0.80
N ILE A 87 -6.32 -13.12 -0.63
CA ILE A 87 -7.72 -12.66 -0.60
C ILE A 87 -8.40 -12.94 -1.96
N HIS A 88 -7.73 -12.62 -3.06
CA HIS A 88 -8.24 -12.88 -4.41
C HIS A 88 -8.41 -14.38 -4.68
N LYS A 89 -7.45 -15.20 -4.26
CA LYS A 89 -7.51 -16.65 -4.35
C LYS A 89 -8.75 -17.21 -3.64
N LYS A 90 -9.09 -16.68 -2.46
CA LYS A 90 -10.29 -17.10 -1.71
C LYS A 90 -11.59 -16.60 -2.34
N ARG A 91 -11.63 -15.34 -2.75
CA ARG A 91 -12.87 -14.70 -3.25
C ARG A 91 -13.19 -15.02 -4.72
N LEU A 92 -12.17 -15.26 -5.53
CA LEU A 92 -12.26 -15.39 -6.98
C LEU A 92 -11.75 -16.76 -7.47
N ALA A 93 -11.69 -17.76 -6.58
CA ALA A 93 -11.02 -19.04 -6.83
C ALA A 93 -11.42 -19.65 -8.18
N ASN A 94 -12.72 -19.85 -8.37
CA ASN A 94 -13.27 -20.65 -9.46
C ASN A 94 -13.47 -19.88 -10.77
N ILE A 95 -12.97 -18.65 -10.86
CA ILE A 95 -13.08 -17.87 -12.09
C ILE A 95 -12.05 -18.41 -13.10
N GLU A 96 -12.56 -18.83 -14.25
CA GLU A 96 -11.73 -19.19 -15.41
C GLU A 96 -11.07 -17.94 -15.98
N LEU A 97 -9.79 -18.05 -16.37
CA LEU A 97 -9.03 -16.89 -16.87
C LEU A 97 -9.71 -16.23 -18.08
N GLU A 98 -10.36 -16.99 -18.94
CA GLU A 98 -11.10 -16.48 -20.11
C GLU A 98 -12.31 -15.60 -19.73
N LYS A 99 -12.87 -15.79 -18.53
CA LYS A 99 -13.99 -14.98 -18.02
C LYS A 99 -13.53 -13.64 -17.43
N ILE A 100 -12.23 -13.47 -17.21
CA ILE A 100 -11.64 -12.19 -16.82
C ILE A 100 -11.61 -11.30 -18.06
N THR A 101 -12.72 -10.60 -18.29
CA THR A 101 -12.92 -9.64 -19.39
C THR A 101 -12.91 -8.21 -18.87
N TYR A 102 -12.88 -7.21 -19.76
CA TYR A 102 -13.00 -5.80 -19.36
C TYR A 102 -14.29 -5.54 -18.54
N LYS A 103 -15.43 -6.06 -19.00
CA LYS A 103 -16.72 -5.96 -18.29
C LYS A 103 -16.66 -6.60 -16.90
N TRP A 104 -15.99 -7.75 -16.78
CA TRP A 104 -15.76 -8.37 -15.47
C TRP A 104 -14.91 -7.47 -14.56
N THR A 105 -13.84 -6.87 -15.08
CA THR A 105 -12.97 -5.99 -14.28
C THR A 105 -13.70 -4.74 -13.79
N GLU A 106 -14.56 -4.12 -14.60
CA GLU A 106 -15.40 -3.02 -14.16
C GLU A 106 -16.40 -3.43 -13.07
N SER A 107 -17.05 -4.59 -13.22
CA SER A 107 -17.94 -5.13 -12.19
C SER A 107 -17.19 -5.41 -10.89
N TRP A 108 -15.98 -5.95 -10.99
CA TRP A 108 -15.14 -6.25 -9.84
C TRP A 108 -14.70 -4.97 -9.10
N VAL A 109 -14.37 -3.90 -9.82
CA VAL A 109 -14.10 -2.58 -9.23
C VAL A 109 -15.35 -1.96 -8.61
N LYS A 110 -16.52 -2.09 -9.26
CA LYS A 110 -17.80 -1.66 -8.68
C LYS A 110 -18.12 -2.39 -7.38
N ASP A 111 -17.92 -3.70 -7.32
CA ASP A 111 -18.13 -4.50 -6.11
C ASP A 111 -17.19 -4.06 -4.96
N MET A 112 -15.93 -3.74 -5.27
CA MET A 112 -14.99 -3.12 -4.30
C MET A 112 -15.48 -1.78 -3.73
N LYS A 113 -16.19 -0.98 -4.54
CA LYS A 113 -16.74 0.31 -4.09
C LYS A 113 -18.06 0.16 -3.35
N GLN A 114 -18.98 -0.62 -3.89
CA GLN A 114 -20.37 -0.69 -3.47
C GLN A 114 -20.57 -1.65 -2.30
N THR A 115 -19.97 -2.84 -2.40
CA THR A 115 -20.11 -3.91 -1.40
C THR A 115 -19.07 -3.76 -0.30
N TYR A 116 -17.78 -3.72 -0.68
CA TYR A 116 -16.68 -3.68 0.29
C TYR A 116 -16.33 -2.29 0.80
N LYS A 117 -16.88 -1.24 0.18
CA LYS A 117 -16.73 0.16 0.60
C LYS A 117 -15.28 0.57 0.82
N LEU A 118 -14.39 0.13 -0.08
CA LEU A 118 -12.95 0.33 0.00
C LEU A 118 -12.54 1.73 -0.45
N ALA A 119 -11.51 2.29 0.20
CA ALA A 119 -10.90 3.54 -0.24
C ALA A 119 -10.23 3.39 -1.62
N PRO A 120 -10.21 4.45 -2.46
CA PRO A 120 -9.64 4.38 -3.81
C PRO A 120 -8.20 3.86 -3.86
N SER A 121 -7.33 4.27 -2.93
CA SER A 121 -5.95 3.78 -2.80
C SER A 121 -5.88 2.28 -2.51
N THR A 122 -6.81 1.73 -1.72
CA THR A 122 -6.91 0.29 -1.46
C THR A 122 -7.36 -0.48 -2.70
N ILE A 123 -8.34 0.05 -3.44
CA ILE A 123 -8.80 -0.52 -4.71
C ILE A 123 -7.63 -0.58 -5.72
N LYS A 124 -6.86 0.51 -5.83
CA LYS A 124 -5.66 0.55 -6.69
C LYS A 124 -4.64 -0.52 -6.32
N LYS A 125 -4.44 -0.81 -5.02
CA LYS A 125 -3.55 -1.91 -4.57
C LYS A 125 -4.07 -3.29 -4.97
N HIS A 126 -5.37 -3.56 -4.79
CA HIS A 126 -5.98 -4.82 -5.24
C HIS A 126 -5.82 -5.02 -6.75
N VAL A 127 -6.26 -4.04 -7.55
CA VAL A 127 -6.11 -4.07 -9.01
C VAL A 127 -4.66 -4.23 -9.41
N GLY A 128 -3.74 -3.46 -8.83
CA GLY A 128 -2.33 -3.53 -9.16
C GLY A 128 -1.65 -4.85 -8.75
N SER A 129 -2.13 -5.54 -7.70
CA SER A 129 -1.63 -6.85 -7.30
C SER A 129 -2.04 -7.94 -8.29
N LEU A 130 -3.32 -7.97 -8.67
CA LEU A 130 -3.86 -8.94 -9.61
C LEU A 130 -3.36 -8.67 -11.04
N ALA A 131 -3.26 -7.41 -11.45
CA ALA A 131 -2.77 -7.04 -12.77
C ALA A 131 -1.35 -7.58 -13.03
N ARG A 132 -0.44 -7.51 -12.06
CA ARG A 132 0.91 -8.08 -12.20
C ARG A 132 0.90 -9.60 -12.31
N CYS A 133 -0.01 -10.27 -11.61
CA CYS A 133 -0.21 -11.71 -11.74
C CYS A 133 -0.69 -12.07 -13.16
N LEU A 134 -1.65 -11.31 -13.72
CA LEU A 134 -2.12 -11.51 -15.09
C LEU A 134 -1.04 -11.19 -16.13
N ASP A 135 -0.24 -10.13 -15.94
CA ASP A 135 0.91 -9.82 -16.81
C ASP A 135 1.95 -10.96 -16.84
N TRP A 136 2.15 -11.64 -15.70
CA TRP A 136 2.96 -12.85 -15.66
C TRP A 136 2.28 -14.00 -16.41
N GLY A 137 0.97 -14.16 -16.24
CA GLY A 137 0.15 -15.14 -16.98
C GLY A 137 0.26 -14.99 -18.49
N ILE A 138 0.24 -13.76 -19.02
CA ILE A 138 0.43 -13.51 -20.46
C ILE A 138 1.78 -14.01 -20.96
N ARG A 139 2.85 -13.71 -20.23
CA ARG A 139 4.22 -14.12 -20.62
C ARG A 139 4.43 -15.62 -20.61
N HIS A 140 3.57 -16.37 -19.91
CA HIS A 140 3.61 -17.82 -19.82
C HIS A 140 2.39 -18.46 -20.50
N GLU A 141 1.72 -17.72 -21.38
CA GLU A 141 0.65 -18.21 -22.27
C GLU A 141 -0.58 -18.77 -21.54
N TYR A 142 -0.80 -18.38 -20.27
CA TYR A 142 -2.01 -18.74 -19.51
C TYR A 142 -3.24 -17.92 -19.93
N ILE A 143 -3.04 -16.68 -20.37
CA ILE A 143 -4.10 -15.75 -20.79
C ILE A 143 -3.58 -14.84 -21.90
N GLN A 144 -4.44 -14.43 -22.83
CA GLN A 144 -4.02 -13.66 -24.01
C GLN A 144 -3.84 -12.16 -23.73
N ASN A 145 -4.61 -11.59 -22.81
CA ASN A 145 -4.57 -10.17 -22.50
C ASN A 145 -4.81 -9.90 -21.01
N ASN A 146 -4.58 -8.66 -20.59
CA ASN A 146 -4.80 -8.23 -19.21
C ASN A 146 -5.81 -7.07 -19.18
N PRO A 147 -7.11 -7.37 -19.00
CA PRO A 147 -8.13 -6.33 -19.02
C PRO A 147 -8.02 -5.32 -17.88
N LEU A 148 -7.33 -5.66 -16.78
CA LEU A 148 -7.09 -4.72 -15.68
C LEU A 148 -6.21 -3.53 -16.11
N ARG A 149 -5.41 -3.69 -17.18
CA ARG A 149 -4.60 -2.60 -17.76
C ARG A 149 -5.42 -1.66 -18.64
N LEU A 150 -6.63 -2.05 -19.02
CA LEU A 150 -7.53 -1.27 -19.87
C LEU A 150 -8.50 -0.40 -19.05
N LEU A 151 -8.52 -0.54 -17.72
CA LEU A 151 -9.35 0.27 -16.84
C LEU A 151 -9.06 1.77 -17.03
N GLN A 152 -10.13 2.56 -17.18
CA GLN A 152 -10.04 4.00 -17.37
C GLN A 152 -9.34 4.71 -16.20
N ARG A 153 -8.73 5.87 -16.47
CA ARG A 153 -8.17 6.70 -15.40
C ARG A 153 -9.27 7.06 -14.40
N GLY A 154 -8.94 6.98 -13.11
CA GLY A 154 -9.91 7.26 -12.05
C GLY A 154 -10.91 6.13 -11.76
N TYR A 155 -10.73 4.91 -12.30
CA TYR A 155 -11.62 3.76 -12.05
C TYR A 155 -11.97 3.52 -10.57
N ALA A 156 -11.02 3.83 -9.67
CA ALA A 156 -11.16 3.63 -8.23
C ALA A 156 -11.95 4.75 -7.52
N THR A 157 -12.19 5.88 -8.19
CA THR A 157 -12.98 6.98 -7.65
C THR A 157 -14.47 6.61 -7.67
N TYR A 158 -15.20 7.05 -6.65
CA TYR A 158 -16.64 6.82 -6.52
C TYR A 158 -17.40 7.75 -7.45
N THR A 159 -18.28 7.17 -8.28
CA THR A 159 -19.29 7.91 -9.06
C THR A 159 -20.56 8.12 -8.23
N ASP A 160 -21.48 8.95 -8.69
CA ASP A 160 -22.76 9.17 -7.99
C ASP A 160 -23.59 7.89 -7.86
N ASP A 161 -23.53 6.99 -8.87
CA ASP A 161 -24.17 5.66 -8.77
C ASP A 161 -23.53 4.80 -7.69
N ASP A 162 -22.18 4.82 -7.59
CA ASP A 162 -21.47 4.11 -6.54
C ASP A 162 -21.86 4.64 -5.15
N ILE A 163 -21.99 5.96 -5.00
CA ILE A 163 -22.37 6.59 -3.73
C ILE A 163 -23.80 6.20 -3.35
N LYS A 164 -24.75 6.28 -4.29
CA LYS A 164 -26.15 5.88 -4.06
C LYS A 164 -26.26 4.43 -3.60
N LYS A 165 -25.50 3.51 -4.21
CA LYS A 165 -25.52 2.08 -3.87
C LYS A 165 -24.74 1.75 -2.60
N ALA A 166 -23.56 2.34 -2.41
CA ALA A 166 -22.73 2.09 -1.24
C ALA A 166 -23.29 2.74 0.04
N GLY A 167 -24.06 3.82 -0.11
CA GLY A 167 -24.49 4.71 0.98
C GLY A 167 -23.35 5.53 1.58
N ILE A 168 -22.15 5.51 0.98
CA ILE A 168 -20.98 6.23 1.46
C ILE A 168 -20.05 6.58 0.29
N LYS A 169 -19.45 7.77 0.35
CA LYS A 169 -18.35 8.17 -0.52
C LYS A 169 -17.03 7.98 0.24
N ARG A 170 -16.22 7.00 -0.17
CA ARG A 170 -14.83 6.90 0.32
C ARG A 170 -13.91 7.72 -0.57
N ILE A 171 -13.06 8.51 0.06
CA ILE A 171 -12.00 9.27 -0.59
C ILE A 171 -10.65 8.89 0.02
N ASP A 172 -9.58 9.10 -0.73
CA ASP A 172 -8.23 9.06 -0.18
C ASP A 172 -8.05 10.32 0.66
N ILE A 173 -7.97 10.16 1.98
CA ILE A 173 -7.75 11.27 2.93
C ILE A 173 -6.26 11.36 3.18
N GLU A 174 -5.67 12.49 2.81
CA GLU A 174 -4.36 12.90 3.30
C GLU A 174 -4.54 13.56 4.67
N ARG A 175 -3.76 13.14 5.66
CA ARG A 175 -3.84 13.69 7.02
C ARG A 175 -2.86 14.85 7.15
N ASP A 176 -3.34 15.95 7.68
CA ASP A 176 -2.60 17.19 7.91
C ASP A 176 -2.64 17.67 9.38
N ARG A 177 -3.25 16.88 10.28
CA ARG A 177 -3.39 17.20 11.70
C ARG A 177 -2.02 17.43 12.36
N ARG A 178 -1.88 18.56 13.05
CA ARG A 178 -0.72 18.97 13.85
C ARG A 178 -1.11 19.20 15.30
N LEU A 179 -0.18 19.11 16.24
CA LEU A 179 -0.48 19.39 17.65
C LEU A 179 -0.94 20.84 17.85
N GLU A 180 -2.08 21.03 18.51
CA GLU A 180 -2.63 22.32 18.89
C GLU A 180 -2.06 22.78 20.24
N GLN A 181 -2.26 24.05 20.57
CA GLN A 181 -1.74 24.63 21.80
C GLN A 181 -2.32 23.92 23.03
N GLY A 182 -1.44 23.53 23.97
CA GLY A 182 -1.81 22.80 25.19
C GLY A 182 -2.09 21.31 25.00
N GLU A 183 -2.17 20.78 23.78
CA GLU A 183 -2.33 19.34 23.57
C GLU A 183 -1.10 18.56 24.05
N GLU A 184 0.10 19.12 23.84
CA GLU A 184 1.35 18.51 24.30
C GLU A 184 1.30 18.27 25.82
N ASP A 185 0.92 19.30 26.59
CA ASP A 185 0.81 19.25 28.06
C ASP A 185 -0.30 18.30 28.52
N LYS A 186 -1.44 18.28 27.82
CA LYS A 186 -2.52 17.33 28.12
C LYS A 186 -2.08 15.89 27.89
N ILE A 187 -1.40 15.62 26.78
CA ILE A 187 -0.90 14.28 26.44
C ILE A 187 0.07 13.81 27.51
N THR A 188 1.07 14.63 27.87
CA THR A 188 2.05 14.25 28.89
C THR A 188 1.42 14.10 30.26
N SER A 189 0.45 14.95 30.62
CA SER A 189 -0.31 14.85 31.88
C SER A 189 -1.19 13.60 31.95
N VAL A 190 -1.74 13.14 30.82
CA VAL A 190 -2.43 11.83 30.75
C VAL A 190 -1.44 10.70 30.97
N ILE A 191 -0.27 10.78 30.31
CA ILE A 191 0.74 9.73 30.42
C ILE A 191 1.26 9.61 31.86
N SER A 192 1.53 10.74 32.54
CA SER A 192 1.96 10.78 33.93
C SER A 192 0.87 10.44 34.95
N GLY A 193 -0.38 10.25 34.50
CA GLY A 193 -1.52 9.98 35.39
C GLY A 193 -1.97 11.21 36.20
N GLN A 194 -1.51 12.41 35.84
CA GLN A 194 -1.90 13.65 36.49
C GLN A 194 -3.25 14.16 35.97
N TYR A 195 -3.63 13.82 34.74
CA TYR A 195 -4.87 14.28 34.10
C TYR A 195 -5.99 13.23 34.09
N GLN A 196 -7.22 13.67 34.33
CA GLN A 196 -8.45 12.90 34.17
C GLN A 196 -9.49 13.76 33.44
N PRO A 197 -10.00 13.34 32.27
CA PRO A 197 -11.12 14.02 31.64
C PRO A 197 -12.35 14.04 32.53
N VAL A 198 -13.09 15.14 32.50
CA VAL A 198 -14.34 15.32 33.26
C VAL A 198 -15.35 14.21 32.92
N ASN A 199 -15.39 13.78 31.66
CA ASN A 199 -16.29 12.73 31.18
C ASN A 199 -15.84 11.29 31.49
N LYS A 200 -14.71 11.10 32.20
CA LYS A 200 -14.19 9.79 32.60
C LYS A 200 -14.24 9.62 34.10
N ARG A 201 -14.76 8.47 34.55
CA ARG A 201 -14.82 8.09 35.98
C ARG A 201 -13.47 7.73 36.58
N LYS A 202 -12.49 7.32 35.76
CA LYS A 202 -11.15 6.90 36.21
C LYS A 202 -10.07 7.42 35.26
N LYS A 203 -8.91 7.75 35.84
CA LYS A 203 -7.66 8.02 35.12
C LYS A 203 -7.25 6.83 34.25
N LEU A 204 -6.55 7.11 33.16
CA LEU A 204 -5.94 6.08 32.34
C LEU A 204 -4.68 5.56 33.05
N VAL A 205 -4.68 4.29 33.46
CA VAL A 205 -3.48 3.65 33.99
C VAL A 205 -2.61 3.19 32.82
N ILE A 206 -1.36 3.64 32.80
CA ILE A 206 -0.40 3.35 31.74
C ILE A 206 0.79 2.63 32.35
N THR A 207 0.93 1.34 32.02
CA THR A 207 2.12 0.56 32.35
C THR A 207 3.31 1.13 31.58
N HIS A 208 4.45 1.32 32.24
CA HIS A 208 5.64 1.97 31.70
C HIS A 208 5.39 3.42 31.23
N SER A 209 4.75 4.24 32.08
CA SER A 209 4.47 5.66 31.82
C SER A 209 5.70 6.44 31.33
N GLU A 210 6.86 6.29 31.99
CA GLU A 210 8.13 6.94 31.59
C GLU A 210 8.58 6.54 30.17
N ALA A 211 8.34 5.29 29.77
CA ALA A 211 8.63 4.82 28.42
C ALA A 211 7.72 5.50 27.39
N TYR A 212 6.44 5.69 27.70
CA TYR A 212 5.51 6.41 26.82
C TYR A 212 5.83 7.92 26.73
N LEU A 213 6.24 8.56 27.83
CA LEU A 213 6.71 9.96 27.82
C LEU A 213 7.94 10.10 26.93
N THR A 214 8.94 9.26 27.15
CA THR A 214 10.17 9.26 26.34
C THR A 214 9.87 8.97 24.87
N PHE A 215 8.95 8.04 24.58
CA PHE A 215 8.51 7.72 23.22
C PHE A 215 7.80 8.88 22.55
N PHE A 216 7.00 9.65 23.29
CA PHE A 216 6.33 10.85 22.79
C PHE A 216 7.32 11.92 22.34
N TYR A 217 8.25 12.28 23.23
CA TYR A 217 9.27 13.27 22.93
C TYR A 217 10.19 12.81 21.80
N LEU A 218 10.56 11.53 21.77
CA LEU A 218 11.28 10.96 20.64
C LEU A 218 10.49 11.13 19.32
N ALA A 219 9.17 10.95 19.32
CA ALA A 219 8.35 11.11 18.12
C ALA A 219 8.40 12.55 17.57
N ILE A 220 8.13 13.54 18.43
CA ILE A 220 7.95 14.95 18.05
C ILE A 220 9.27 15.70 17.82
N GLU A 221 10.41 15.18 18.30
CA GLU A 221 11.73 15.80 18.15
C GLU A 221 12.58 15.16 17.04
N SER A 222 12.36 13.89 16.69
CA SER A 222 13.24 13.14 15.76
C SER A 222 12.62 12.86 14.39
N ALA A 223 11.29 13.00 14.28
CA ALA A 223 10.50 12.57 13.13
C ALA A 223 10.69 11.10 12.75
N MET A 224 11.17 10.22 13.64
CA MET A 224 11.30 8.79 13.37
C MET A 224 9.94 8.11 13.14
N ARG A 225 9.92 7.01 12.37
CA ARG A 225 8.71 6.18 12.24
C ARG A 225 8.53 5.38 13.53
N MET A 226 7.27 5.13 13.92
CA MET A 226 6.94 4.35 15.13
C MET A 226 7.74 3.05 15.27
N ARG A 227 7.89 2.28 14.19
CA ARG A 227 8.68 1.04 14.22
C ARG A 227 10.15 1.27 14.50
N GLU A 228 10.75 2.30 13.89
CA GLU A 228 12.15 2.65 14.12
C GLU A 228 12.39 2.99 15.59
N MET A 229 11.38 3.57 16.24
CA MET A 229 11.44 3.94 17.65
C MET A 229 11.28 2.75 18.59
N TYR A 230 10.24 1.91 18.44
CA TYR A 230 10.02 0.83 19.43
C TYR A 230 11.02 -0.33 19.30
N THR A 231 11.68 -0.48 18.14
CA THR A 231 12.77 -1.46 17.96
C THR A 231 14.15 -0.86 18.26
N LEU A 232 14.22 0.36 18.79
CA LEU A 232 15.48 1.05 19.02
C LEU A 232 16.29 0.34 20.11
N GLU A 233 17.57 0.08 19.83
CA GLU A 233 18.52 -0.49 20.76
C GLU A 233 19.37 0.59 21.43
N PHE A 234 19.80 0.33 22.66
CA PHE A 234 20.67 1.25 23.40
C PHE A 234 21.96 1.57 22.63
N GLY A 235 22.56 0.56 21.99
CA GLY A 235 23.79 0.73 21.20
C GLY A 235 23.62 1.56 19.92
N GLN A 236 22.39 1.90 19.52
CA GLN A 236 22.14 2.79 18.38
C GLN A 236 22.21 4.28 18.77
N ILE A 237 22.23 4.62 20.05
CA ILE A 237 22.24 6.01 20.53
C ILE A 237 23.67 6.40 20.90
N ASP A 238 24.20 7.41 20.19
CA ASP A 238 25.48 8.03 20.52
C ASP A 238 25.21 9.42 21.12
N PHE A 239 25.31 9.51 22.46
CA PHE A 239 25.11 10.78 23.18
C PHE A 239 26.23 11.79 22.98
N ALA A 240 27.45 11.35 22.67
CA ALA A 240 28.57 12.25 22.44
C ALA A 240 28.40 12.96 21.09
N LYS A 241 28.03 12.21 20.06
CA LYS A 241 27.74 12.76 18.71
C LYS A 241 26.33 13.32 18.58
N ARG A 242 25.45 13.07 19.56
CA ARG A 242 24.02 13.43 19.55
C ARG A 242 23.29 12.87 18.34
N THR A 243 23.48 11.58 18.07
CA THR A 243 22.86 10.92 16.92
C THR A 243 22.27 9.57 17.29
N ILE A 244 21.15 9.22 16.66
CA ILE A 244 20.60 7.86 16.63
C ILE A 244 20.91 7.24 15.29
N PHE A 245 21.60 6.10 15.30
CA PHE A 245 21.97 5.36 14.11
C PHE A 245 20.90 4.32 13.76
N LEU A 246 20.14 4.53 12.69
CA LEU A 246 19.14 3.58 12.21
C LEU A 246 19.75 2.70 11.12
N ASP A 247 20.00 1.43 11.45
CA ASP A 247 20.40 0.43 10.48
C ASP A 247 19.22 -0.02 9.61
N LYS A 248 19.48 -0.66 8.46
CA LYS A 248 18.50 -1.06 7.44
C LYS A 248 17.14 -1.44 8.03
N THR A 249 16.20 -0.50 7.95
CA THR A 249 14.80 -0.78 8.23
C THR A 249 14.20 -1.40 6.97
N LYS A 250 13.20 -2.28 7.12
CA LYS A 250 12.53 -2.97 6.00
C LYS A 250 12.07 -2.05 4.84
N ASN A 251 11.94 -0.74 5.06
CA ASN A 251 11.47 0.25 4.09
C ASN A 251 12.36 1.52 4.00
N GLY A 252 13.52 1.59 4.67
CA GLY A 252 14.27 2.84 4.81
C GLY A 252 15.79 2.63 4.68
N ASP A 253 16.45 3.66 4.17
CA ASP A 253 17.91 3.65 4.04
C ASP A 253 18.57 3.88 5.41
N LYS A 254 19.80 3.38 5.53
CA LYS A 254 20.69 3.65 6.66
C LYS A 254 20.82 5.17 6.83
N ARG A 255 20.49 5.68 8.01
CA ARG A 255 20.60 7.12 8.30
C ARG A 255 20.91 7.39 9.76
N GLN A 256 21.46 8.57 9.99
CA GLN A 256 21.65 9.12 11.32
C GLN A 256 20.57 10.19 11.55
N VAL A 257 19.88 10.07 12.69
CA VAL A 257 18.88 11.02 13.13
C VAL A 257 19.50 11.88 14.24
N PRO A 258 19.58 13.21 14.09
CA PRO A 258 20.13 14.08 15.13
C PRO A 258 19.22 14.10 16.37
N ILE A 259 19.82 14.30 17.53
CA ILE A 259 19.14 14.40 18.83
C ILE A 259 19.14 15.87 19.26
N SER A 260 17.95 16.46 19.39
CA SER A 260 17.78 17.82 19.92
C SER A 260 18.25 17.91 21.38
N GLY A 261 18.54 19.12 21.85
CA GLY A 261 19.01 19.32 23.24
C GLY A 261 18.00 18.79 24.26
N PRO A 262 16.71 19.16 24.16
CA PRO A 262 15.65 18.63 25.01
C PRO A 262 15.54 17.10 24.98
N LEU A 263 15.55 16.50 23.78
CA LEU A 263 15.48 15.05 23.63
C LEU A 263 16.69 14.35 24.26
N GLN A 264 17.88 14.96 24.20
CA GLN A 264 19.08 14.39 24.81
C GLN A 264 18.96 14.31 26.34
N THR A 265 18.42 15.34 26.98
CA THR A 265 18.18 15.36 28.43
C THR A 265 17.23 14.24 28.82
N ILE A 266 16.08 14.15 28.14
CA ILE A 266 15.04 13.15 28.41
C ILE A 266 15.58 11.73 28.23
N LEU A 267 16.31 11.47 27.13
CA LEU A 267 16.89 10.15 26.89
C LEU A 267 17.93 9.78 27.95
N LYS A 268 18.77 10.73 28.42
CA LYS A 268 19.74 10.46 29.48
C LYS A 268 19.04 10.10 30.80
N GLU A 269 18.05 10.89 31.21
CA GLU A 269 17.25 10.61 32.42
C GLU A 269 16.58 9.25 32.36
N TYR A 270 15.96 8.92 31.23
CA TYR A 270 15.33 7.62 31.02
C TYR A 270 16.34 6.45 31.07
N PHE A 271 17.58 6.68 30.60
CA PHE A 271 18.64 5.67 30.63
C PHE A 271 19.14 5.37 32.04
N PHE A 272 19.19 6.37 32.93
CA PHE A 272 19.62 6.17 34.31
C PHE A 272 18.70 5.21 35.07
N ASN A 273 17.41 5.23 34.76
CA ASN A 273 16.40 4.41 35.44
C ASN A 273 16.07 3.10 34.70
N LYS A 274 16.94 2.64 33.78
CA LYS A 274 16.58 1.56 32.87
C LYS A 274 16.48 0.18 33.54
N PRO A 275 15.56 -0.69 33.11
CA PRO A 275 15.68 -2.12 33.30
C PRO A 275 16.79 -2.73 32.42
N GLU A 276 17.35 -3.88 32.82
CA GLU A 276 18.30 -4.65 32.01
C GLU A 276 17.64 -5.15 30.72
N SER A 277 17.75 -4.36 29.66
CA SER A 277 17.25 -4.69 28.32
C SER A 277 18.23 -4.21 27.25
N LYS A 278 18.23 -4.92 26.12
CA LYS A 278 18.90 -4.52 24.87
C LYS A 278 18.16 -3.36 24.17
N TYR A 279 16.83 -3.35 24.29
CA TYR A 279 15.95 -2.40 23.64
C TYR A 279 15.61 -1.24 24.57
N VAL A 280 15.55 -0.03 24.00
CA VAL A 280 15.21 1.20 24.72
C VAL A 280 13.81 1.11 25.31
N PHE A 281 12.84 0.57 24.57
CA PHE A 281 11.45 0.47 25.00
C PHE A 281 11.05 -0.97 25.31
N PRO A 282 10.14 -1.19 26.29
CA PRO A 282 9.84 -2.52 26.83
C PRO A 282 8.88 -3.36 25.98
N TRP A 283 8.36 -2.82 24.87
CA TRP A 283 7.29 -3.48 24.10
C TRP A 283 7.80 -4.44 23.03
N PHE A 284 9.08 -4.37 22.67
CA PHE A 284 9.65 -5.18 21.61
C PHE A 284 10.33 -6.44 22.18
N ASP A 285 9.94 -7.60 21.66
CA ASP A 285 10.40 -8.91 22.11
C ASP A 285 11.60 -9.44 21.31
N GLY A 286 12.24 -8.59 20.51
CA GLY A 286 13.36 -8.95 19.63
C GLY A 286 12.98 -9.72 18.36
N LYS A 287 11.70 -10.02 18.13
CA LYS A 287 11.27 -10.80 16.98
C LYS A 287 10.95 -9.90 15.79
N TYR A 288 11.82 -9.92 14.79
CA TYR A 288 11.64 -9.17 13.53
C TYR A 288 10.70 -9.86 12.52
N THR A 289 9.92 -10.87 12.94
CA THR A 289 8.92 -11.48 12.06
C THR A 289 7.81 -10.46 11.75
N LYS A 290 7.22 -10.54 10.54
CA LYS A 290 6.19 -9.57 10.12
C LYS A 290 4.97 -9.59 11.03
N GLU A 291 4.62 -10.76 11.54
CA GLU A 291 3.50 -10.96 12.47
C GLU A 291 3.77 -10.35 13.84
N ALA A 292 4.96 -10.59 14.41
CA ALA A 292 5.37 -9.97 15.67
C ALA A 292 5.39 -8.44 15.55
N LEU A 293 6.06 -7.90 14.53
CA LEU A 293 6.09 -6.45 14.28
C LEU A 293 4.69 -5.86 14.06
N LYS A 294 3.79 -6.57 13.36
CA LYS A 294 2.41 -6.13 13.17
C LYS A 294 1.64 -6.11 14.49
N LYS A 295 1.79 -7.14 15.33
CA LYS A 295 1.17 -7.25 16.65
C LYS A 295 1.66 -6.13 17.58
N THR A 296 2.96 -5.91 17.67
CA THR A 296 3.56 -4.84 18.49
C THR A 296 3.09 -3.47 18.02
N THR A 297 3.14 -3.19 16.71
CA THR A 297 2.62 -1.93 16.15
C THR A 297 1.14 -1.74 16.49
N ALA A 298 0.30 -2.75 16.32
CA ALA A 298 -1.14 -2.64 16.63
C ALA A 298 -1.40 -2.37 18.11
N ASN A 299 -0.64 -3.00 19.02
CA ASN A 299 -0.78 -2.79 20.46
C ASN A 299 -0.37 -1.37 20.86
N ILE A 300 0.77 -0.88 20.37
CA ILE A 300 1.26 0.47 20.65
C ILE A 300 0.30 1.51 20.07
N SER A 301 -0.14 1.34 18.81
CA SER A 301 -1.14 2.23 18.19
C SER A 301 -2.43 2.29 19.03
N LYS A 302 -2.95 1.15 19.47
CA LYS A 302 -4.15 1.10 20.32
C LYS A 302 -3.96 1.84 21.64
N GLN A 303 -2.77 1.76 22.25
CA GLN A 303 -2.49 2.50 23.48
C GLN A 303 -2.41 4.01 23.23
N TRP A 304 -1.80 4.44 22.13
CA TRP A 304 -1.79 5.84 21.71
C TRP A 304 -3.18 6.39 21.42
N ASP A 305 -4.03 5.64 20.74
CA ASP A 305 -5.42 6.03 20.50
C ASP A 305 -6.17 6.28 21.83
N ARG A 306 -5.88 5.47 22.86
CA ARG A 306 -6.42 5.69 24.22
C ARG A 306 -5.85 6.94 24.86
N ILE A 307 -4.53 7.17 24.76
CA ILE A 307 -3.87 8.35 25.31
C ILE A 307 -4.47 9.62 24.69
N PHE A 308 -4.54 9.72 23.37
CA PHE A 308 -5.09 10.89 22.68
C PHE A 308 -6.57 11.11 23.00
N LYS A 309 -7.36 10.02 23.10
CA LYS A 309 -8.76 10.11 23.53
C LYS A 309 -8.89 10.63 24.96
N TYR A 310 -7.99 10.25 25.86
CA TYR A 310 -7.95 10.75 27.23
C TYR A 310 -7.35 12.16 27.33
N ALA A 311 -6.53 12.58 26.38
CA ALA A 311 -6.02 13.95 26.31
C ALA A 311 -7.01 14.89 25.61
N GLU A 312 -8.16 14.38 25.16
CA GLU A 312 -9.18 15.09 24.39
C GLU A 312 -8.61 15.69 23.09
N CYS A 313 -7.59 15.03 22.52
CA CYS A 313 -6.99 15.39 21.24
C CYS A 313 -7.80 14.76 20.11
N GLU A 314 -8.80 15.50 19.62
CA GLU A 314 -9.71 15.01 18.59
C GLU A 314 -8.99 14.71 17.28
N ASN A 315 -9.31 13.56 16.69
CA ASN A 315 -8.76 13.11 15.40
C ASN A 315 -7.22 13.16 15.34
N LEU A 316 -6.51 13.01 16.47
CA LEU A 316 -5.05 12.84 16.49
C LEU A 316 -4.68 11.36 16.46
N CYS A 317 -3.71 10.98 15.62
CA CYS A 317 -3.14 9.65 15.52
C CYS A 317 -1.63 9.72 15.70
N PHE A 318 -1.00 8.62 16.10
CA PHE A 318 0.43 8.65 16.42
C PHE A 318 1.31 9.06 15.22
N HIS A 319 0.92 8.69 14.00
CA HIS A 319 1.67 9.05 12.80
C HIS A 319 1.69 10.58 12.57
N ASP A 320 0.70 11.31 13.07
CA ASP A 320 0.65 12.78 12.98
C ASP A 320 1.79 13.43 13.78
N LEU A 321 2.32 12.76 14.83
CA LEU A 321 3.49 13.26 15.56
C LEU A 321 4.75 13.33 14.67
N ARG A 322 4.85 12.48 13.66
CA ARG A 322 5.94 12.57 12.66
C ARG A 322 5.73 13.76 11.72
N HIS A 323 4.48 14.10 11.38
CA HIS A 323 4.17 15.32 10.61
C HIS A 323 4.52 16.56 11.45
N GLU A 324 4.15 16.54 12.73
CA GLU A 324 4.48 17.60 13.68
C GLU A 324 6.00 17.78 13.81
N ALA A 325 6.76 16.70 14.02
CA ALA A 325 8.21 16.75 14.11
C ALA A 325 8.86 17.31 12.84
N THR A 326 8.40 16.88 11.67
CA THR A 326 8.91 17.39 10.39
C THR A 326 8.64 18.88 10.25
N SER A 327 7.45 19.33 10.64
CA SER A 327 7.09 20.75 10.62
C SER A 327 7.93 21.57 11.63
N ARG A 328 8.14 21.06 12.85
CA ARG A 328 9.03 21.69 13.85
C ARG A 328 10.46 21.83 13.36
N ILE A 329 10.99 20.84 12.63
CA ILE A 329 12.33 20.93 12.05
C ILE A 329 12.41 22.12 11.08
N TYR A 330 11.43 22.28 10.19
CA TYR A 330 11.39 23.44 9.28
C TYR A 330 11.19 24.77 10.01
N GLU A 331 10.42 24.78 11.09
CA GLU A 331 10.08 26.01 11.83
C GLU A 331 11.20 26.45 12.78
N ARG A 332 11.99 25.51 13.31
CA ARG A 332 13.00 25.77 14.36
C ARG A 332 14.44 25.72 13.85
N THR A 333 14.65 25.43 12.56
CA THR A 333 15.99 25.32 11.97
C THR A 333 16.05 26.00 10.61
N ASN A 334 17.28 26.25 10.13
CA ASN A 334 17.54 26.75 8.79
C ASN A 334 18.04 25.64 7.84
N LEU A 335 17.65 24.39 8.10
CA LEU A 335 18.04 23.25 7.28
C LEU A 335 17.37 23.31 5.90
N THR A 336 18.11 22.88 4.88
CA THR A 336 17.62 22.72 3.52
C THR A 336 16.68 21.52 3.40
N ASP A 337 15.83 21.51 2.37
CA ASP A 337 14.93 20.38 2.07
C ASP A 337 15.67 19.04 1.97
N LEU A 338 16.89 19.04 1.43
CA LEU A 338 17.72 17.83 1.33
C LEU A 338 18.19 17.33 2.70
N GLU A 339 18.56 18.24 3.60
CA GLU A 339 18.95 17.89 4.97
C GLU A 339 17.75 17.36 5.76
N VAL A 340 16.59 18.02 5.65
CA VAL A 340 15.35 17.55 6.29
C VAL A 340 14.93 16.19 5.72
N ALA A 341 15.02 15.99 4.40
CA ALA A 341 14.76 14.70 3.76
C ALA A 341 15.69 13.60 4.29
N LYS A 342 16.97 13.92 4.50
CA LYS A 342 17.97 13.00 5.05
C LYS A 342 17.68 12.63 6.51
N ILE A 343 17.27 13.58 7.34
CA ILE A 343 16.88 13.35 8.75
C ILE A 343 15.61 12.49 8.82
N THR A 344 14.56 12.93 8.13
CA THR A 344 13.24 12.28 8.16
C THR A 344 13.24 10.93 7.42
N GLY A 345 14.16 10.70 6.49
CA GLY A 345 14.26 9.48 5.69
C GLY A 345 13.22 9.43 4.56
N HIS A 346 13.01 10.55 3.87
CA HIS A 346 12.18 10.65 2.67
C HIS A 346 13.06 10.58 1.42
N LYS A 347 12.81 9.58 0.56
CA LYS A 347 13.57 9.39 -0.71
C LYS A 347 13.19 10.41 -1.79
N ASN A 348 11.95 10.88 -1.76
CA ASN A 348 11.41 11.79 -2.76
C ASN A 348 10.87 13.03 -2.06
N LEU A 349 11.31 14.21 -2.50
CA LEU A 349 10.89 15.49 -1.97
C LEU A 349 9.38 15.73 -2.12
N LYS A 350 8.73 15.18 -3.15
CA LYS A 350 7.25 15.21 -3.27
C LYS A 350 6.55 14.50 -2.11
N THR A 351 7.20 13.50 -1.50
CA THR A 351 6.66 12.86 -0.30
C THR A 351 6.91 13.73 0.94
N LEU A 352 8.08 14.38 1.03
CA LEU A 352 8.41 15.30 2.12
C LEU A 352 7.47 16.51 2.16
N GLN A 353 7.09 17.07 1.00
CA GLN A 353 6.15 18.19 0.89
C GLN A 353 4.81 17.93 1.61
N ARG A 354 4.38 16.66 1.72
CA ARG A 354 3.16 16.26 2.44
C ARG A 354 3.28 16.36 3.96
N TYR A 355 4.50 16.41 4.47
CA TYR A 355 4.81 16.51 5.89
C TYR A 355 5.19 17.93 6.30
N ALA A 356 5.52 18.80 5.33
CA ALA A 356 5.86 20.20 5.55
C ALA A 356 4.60 21.08 5.60
N ASN A 357 3.72 20.84 6.60
CA ASN A 357 2.55 21.67 6.85
C ASN A 357 2.95 22.90 7.67
N LEU A 358 3.69 23.81 7.01
CA LEU A 358 4.15 25.05 7.62
C LEU A 358 2.97 25.93 7.99
N ARG A 359 2.93 26.43 9.22
CA ARG A 359 1.90 27.39 9.63
C ARG A 359 2.15 28.72 8.95
N GLY A 360 1.11 29.28 8.31
CA GLY A 360 1.19 30.61 7.70
C GLY A 360 1.59 31.70 8.70
N SER A 361 1.21 31.57 9.97
CA SER A 361 1.64 32.48 11.05
C SER A 361 3.16 32.53 11.20
N ASN A 362 3.83 31.38 11.15
CA ASN A 362 5.28 31.29 11.31
C ASN A 362 6.00 31.79 10.05
N LEU A 363 5.37 31.62 8.88
CA LEU A 363 5.88 32.22 7.65
C LEU A 363 5.76 33.75 7.71
N ALA A 364 4.70 34.29 8.30
CA ALA A 364 4.50 35.73 8.43
C ALA A 364 5.59 36.41 9.27
N GLU A 365 6.08 35.77 10.34
CA GLU A 365 7.23 36.26 11.14
C GLU A 365 8.54 36.38 10.34
N ARG A 366 8.61 35.70 9.19
CA ARG A 366 9.76 35.71 8.28
C ARG A 366 9.54 36.59 7.04
N LEU A 367 8.35 37.18 6.91
CA LEU A 367 8.09 38.20 5.90
C LEU A 367 8.71 39.53 6.37
N TRP A 368 9.04 40.38 5.40
CA TRP A 368 9.84 41.61 5.54
C TRP A 368 9.32 42.61 6.58
#